data_AF-A0A0G0H0I9-F1
#
_entry.id   AF-A0A0G0H0I9-F1
#
_cell.length_a   1.000
_cell.length_b   1.000
_cell.length_c   1.000
_cell.angle_alpha   90.00
_cell.angle_beta   90.00
_cell.angle_gamma   90.00
#
_symmetry.space_group_name_H-M   'P 1'
#
loop_
_entity.id
_entity.type
_entity.pdbx_description
1 polymer ?
#
loop_
_entity_poly.entity_id
_entity_poly.type
_entity_poly.pdbx_seq_one_letter_code
_entity_poly.pdbx_strand_id
1 'polypeptide(L)'
;MQKTVQKTDEEENNYIRNFTRSPKKQRPVVVDFLIDLSDYFSLRLTQLFRITYVFFGLSIVSSANLKSFVVRKMYWGRTSFYRNAFQLIIAIITVGALIASISSRTAIFAEEEEGIVASSGIIGNNDMFLQVGTVDAIAEAQSTKADYEIYKYTVKSGDTLSSIAQKYGVKQDTIRWANNIPSGRDTLRVGQVLDIPPMNGVLYTVVAGDNLDRIIKKVQGANQFDLIELNNLVAPDYSVHAGQKLFIPDATYRPPVVATRTTSSGGATYTSTSYRAVSVAPGTFVNPMQQCGGYRFLRGYRYSHTGVDLGHSSGCWIVAAGAGTITKAGWCAGGMGYCVAIRHDNGYSTLYMHGAGKFAVQSGQRVSAGQPILTLGCTGNCYGPHLHLSLAPSGVDILSSYHGRINPAGVIPY
;
A
#
# COMPACT_ATOMS: atom_id res chain seq x y z
N MET A 1 -13.05 -72.99 11.24
CA MET A 1 -12.07 -72.46 10.27
C MET A 1 -11.93 -73.32 8.99
N GLN A 2 -12.98 -74.07 8.60
CA GLN A 2 -13.01 -74.85 7.34
C GLN A 2 -14.28 -74.61 6.50
N LYS A 3 -15.25 -73.81 6.97
CA LYS A 3 -16.46 -73.43 6.20
C LYS A 3 -16.41 -72.03 5.58
N THR A 4 -15.35 -71.26 5.84
CA THR A 4 -15.19 -69.89 5.30
C THR A 4 -14.27 -69.85 4.08
N VAL A 5 -13.54 -70.94 3.77
CA VAL A 5 -12.62 -71.03 2.62
C VAL A 5 -13.32 -71.58 1.37
N GLN A 6 -14.40 -72.35 1.50
CA GLN A 6 -15.13 -72.88 0.34
C GLN A 6 -16.08 -71.89 -0.34
N LYS A 7 -16.42 -70.77 0.30
CA LYS A 7 -17.36 -69.78 -0.27
C LYS A 7 -16.66 -68.75 -1.17
N THR A 8 -15.36 -68.56 -0.99
CA THR A 8 -14.53 -67.64 -1.79
C THR A 8 -14.22 -68.20 -3.18
N ASP A 9 -14.08 -69.52 -3.31
CA ASP A 9 -13.71 -70.16 -4.59
C ASP A 9 -14.89 -70.21 -5.59
N GLU A 10 -16.14 -70.19 -5.11
CA GLU A 10 -17.35 -70.14 -5.95
C GLU A 10 -17.63 -68.73 -6.48
N GLU A 11 -17.33 -67.68 -5.70
CA GLU A 11 -17.44 -66.28 -6.13
C GLU A 11 -16.34 -65.91 -7.13
N GLU A 12 -15.12 -66.42 -6.94
CA GLU A 12 -13.98 -66.18 -7.85
C GLU A 12 -14.18 -66.88 -9.21
N ASN A 13 -14.75 -68.10 -9.22
CA ASN A 13 -15.05 -68.82 -10.46
C ASN A 13 -16.22 -68.21 -11.27
N ASN A 14 -17.13 -67.48 -10.62
CA ASN A 14 -18.16 -66.70 -11.33
C ASN A 14 -17.60 -65.42 -11.96
N TYR A 15 -16.51 -64.87 -11.41
CA TYR A 15 -15.84 -63.71 -11.97
C TYR A 15 -15.11 -64.05 -13.29
N ILE A 16 -14.45 -65.21 -13.35
CA ILE A 16 -13.72 -65.67 -14.55
C ILE A 16 -14.66 -66.04 -15.71
N ARG A 17 -15.83 -66.64 -15.43
CA ARG A 17 -16.83 -66.95 -16.48
C ARG A 17 -17.46 -65.72 -17.11
N ASN A 18 -17.55 -64.60 -16.39
CA ASN A 18 -18.07 -63.35 -16.96
C ASN A 18 -17.05 -62.61 -17.83
N PHE A 19 -15.77 -62.97 -17.76
CA PHE A 19 -14.70 -62.35 -18.55
C PHE A 19 -14.60 -62.89 -20.00
N THR A 20 -15.27 -64.00 -20.32
CA THR A 20 -15.18 -64.68 -21.63
C THR A 20 -16.41 -64.47 -22.54
N ARG A 21 -17.27 -63.49 -22.26
CA ARG A 21 -18.31 -63.07 -23.21
C ARG A 21 -17.77 -61.99 -24.17
N SER A 22 -17.62 -62.41 -25.43
CA SER A 22 -17.53 -61.67 -26.71
C SER A 22 -17.71 -60.14 -26.66
N PRO A 23 -16.91 -59.35 -27.43
CA PRO A 23 -16.71 -57.93 -27.19
C PRO A 23 -17.98 -57.14 -27.53
N LYS A 24 -18.74 -56.73 -26.50
CA LYS A 24 -19.74 -55.68 -26.67
C LYS A 24 -19.02 -54.36 -26.84
N LYS A 25 -18.92 -53.91 -28.09
CA LYS A 25 -18.66 -52.54 -28.57
C LYS A 25 -18.08 -51.62 -27.47
N GLN A 26 -16.76 -51.65 -27.32
CA GLN A 26 -16.06 -50.79 -26.36
C GLN A 26 -16.50 -49.35 -26.59
N ARG A 27 -17.11 -48.76 -25.56
CA ARG A 27 -17.43 -47.33 -25.55
C ARG A 27 -16.11 -46.56 -25.56
N PRO A 28 -16.07 -45.34 -26.11
CA PRO A 28 -14.85 -44.54 -26.06
C PRO A 28 -14.43 -44.39 -24.61
N VAL A 29 -13.14 -44.60 -24.30
CA VAL A 29 -12.58 -44.51 -22.94
C VAL A 29 -12.98 -43.21 -22.23
N VAL A 30 -13.18 -42.14 -23.02
CA VAL A 30 -13.65 -40.83 -22.55
C VAL A 30 -15.08 -40.88 -21.97
N VAL A 31 -15.96 -41.68 -22.55
CA VAL A 31 -17.36 -41.82 -22.08
C VAL A 31 -17.39 -42.56 -20.76
N ASP A 32 -16.61 -43.63 -20.61
CA ASP A 32 -16.54 -44.38 -19.35
C ASP A 32 -15.88 -43.53 -18.25
N PHE A 33 -14.84 -42.76 -18.58
CA PHE A 33 -14.24 -41.79 -17.66
C PHE A 33 -15.25 -40.73 -17.17
N LEU A 34 -16.08 -40.18 -18.06
CA LEU A 34 -17.07 -39.17 -17.69
C LEU A 34 -18.20 -39.73 -16.83
N ILE A 35 -18.59 -40.99 -17.06
CA ILE A 35 -19.57 -41.69 -16.22
C ILE A 35 -18.97 -41.93 -14.83
N ASP A 36 -17.75 -42.48 -14.75
CA ASP A 36 -17.06 -42.72 -13.49
C ASP A 36 -16.82 -41.42 -12.70
N LEU A 37 -16.50 -40.33 -13.40
CA LEU A 37 -16.34 -39.01 -12.80
C LEU A 37 -17.66 -38.48 -12.23
N SER A 38 -18.76 -38.63 -12.97
CA SER A 38 -20.11 -38.25 -12.52
C SER A 38 -20.55 -39.05 -11.29
N ASP A 39 -20.29 -40.35 -11.29
CA ASP A 39 -20.63 -41.24 -10.18
C ASP A 39 -19.77 -40.92 -8.95
N TYR A 40 -18.48 -40.63 -9.14
CA TYR A 40 -17.60 -40.16 -8.08
C TYR A 40 -18.11 -38.85 -7.44
N PHE A 41 -18.48 -37.86 -8.25
CA PHE A 41 -19.02 -36.59 -7.75
C PHE A 41 -20.35 -36.78 -7.02
N SER A 42 -21.24 -37.63 -7.54
CA SER A 42 -22.54 -37.91 -6.93
C SER A 42 -22.38 -38.61 -5.57
N LEU A 43 -21.44 -39.55 -5.47
CA LEU A 43 -21.10 -40.22 -4.21
C LEU A 43 -20.48 -39.24 -3.20
N ARG A 44 -19.57 -38.37 -3.64
CA ARG A 44 -18.95 -37.35 -2.78
C ARG A 44 -19.96 -36.31 -2.29
N LEU A 45 -20.87 -35.88 -3.15
CA LEU A 45 -21.92 -34.94 -2.78
C LEU A 45 -22.90 -35.56 -1.78
N THR A 46 -23.25 -36.83 -1.96
CA THR A 46 -24.09 -37.58 -1.01
C THR A 46 -23.40 -37.78 0.35
N GLN A 47 -22.10 -38.06 0.36
CA GLN A 47 -21.30 -38.11 1.60
C GLN A 47 -21.26 -36.76 2.30
N LEU A 48 -21.08 -35.66 1.55
CA LEU A 48 -21.11 -34.31 2.10
C LEU A 48 -22.45 -34.02 2.78
N PHE A 49 -23.57 -34.32 2.11
CA PHE A 49 -24.90 -34.15 2.68
C PHE A 49 -25.13 -34.98 3.95
N ARG A 50 -24.67 -36.24 3.98
CA ARG A 50 -24.76 -37.09 5.19
C ARG A 50 -23.92 -36.55 6.33
N ILE A 51 -22.70 -36.08 6.06
CA ILE A 51 -21.83 -35.49 7.09
C ILE A 51 -22.48 -34.22 7.64
N THR A 52 -22.98 -33.32 6.79
CA THR A 52 -23.68 -32.12 7.25
C THR A 52 -24.96 -32.46 8.03
N TYR A 53 -25.73 -33.45 7.60
CA TYR A 53 -26.95 -33.86 8.30
C TYR A 53 -26.65 -34.43 9.69
N VAL A 54 -25.60 -35.26 9.84
CA VAL A 54 -25.15 -35.75 11.14
C VAL A 54 -24.62 -34.61 12.01
N PHE A 55 -23.87 -33.67 11.43
CA PHE A 55 -23.30 -32.52 12.15
C PHE A 55 -24.39 -31.58 12.67
N PHE A 56 -25.39 -31.27 11.84
CA PHE A 56 -26.54 -30.44 12.23
C PHE A 56 -27.49 -31.19 13.17
N GLY A 57 -27.70 -32.50 12.97
CA GLY A 57 -28.49 -33.34 13.87
C GLY A 57 -27.89 -33.41 15.28
N LEU A 58 -26.58 -33.59 15.39
CA LEU A 58 -25.86 -33.57 16.67
C LEU A 58 -25.88 -32.18 17.33
N SER A 59 -25.80 -31.11 16.54
CA SER A 59 -25.82 -29.73 17.04
C SER A 59 -27.20 -29.34 17.62
N ILE A 60 -28.28 -29.80 16.99
CA ILE A 60 -29.65 -29.51 17.45
C ILE A 60 -29.98 -30.30 18.74
N VAL A 61 -29.62 -31.59 18.81
CA VAL A 61 -29.88 -32.44 20.00
C VAL A 61 -29.00 -32.06 21.20
N SER A 62 -27.76 -31.58 20.96
CA SER A 62 -26.86 -31.11 22.02
C SER A 62 -27.31 -29.80 22.66
N SER A 63 -27.92 -28.89 21.89
CA SER A 63 -28.30 -27.55 22.38
C SER A 63 -29.43 -27.56 23.43
N ALA A 64 -30.39 -28.49 23.33
CA ALA A 64 -31.54 -28.55 24.24
C ALA A 64 -31.19 -29.11 25.63
N ASN A 65 -30.32 -30.13 25.67
CA ASN A 65 -29.87 -30.76 26.91
C ASN A 65 -28.77 -29.96 27.62
N LEU A 66 -27.93 -29.26 26.86
CA LEU A 66 -26.89 -28.41 27.43
C LEU A 66 -27.48 -27.17 28.10
N LYS A 67 -28.50 -26.53 27.49
CA LYS A 67 -29.15 -25.36 28.07
C LYS A 67 -29.84 -25.67 29.39
N SER A 68 -30.56 -26.79 29.48
CA SER A 68 -31.23 -27.22 30.71
C SER A 68 -30.23 -27.67 31.80
N PHE A 69 -29.15 -28.34 31.42
CA PHE A 69 -28.07 -28.72 32.35
C PHE A 69 -27.34 -27.50 32.92
N VAL A 70 -26.94 -26.55 32.07
CA VAL A 70 -26.22 -25.33 32.48
C VAL A 70 -27.11 -24.45 33.36
N VAL A 71 -28.38 -24.24 32.98
CA VAL A 71 -29.32 -23.47 33.80
C VAL A 71 -29.54 -24.12 35.17
N ARG A 72 -29.68 -25.46 35.24
CA ARG A 72 -29.83 -26.19 36.50
C ARG A 72 -28.59 -26.12 37.39
N LYS A 73 -27.39 -26.17 36.81
CA LYS A 73 -26.10 -26.00 37.52
C LYS A 73 -25.88 -24.55 37.98
N MET A 74 -26.29 -23.55 37.20
CA MET A 74 -26.20 -22.13 37.57
C MET A 74 -27.15 -21.76 38.71
N TYR A 75 -28.35 -22.35 38.77
CA TYR A 75 -29.35 -22.03 39.79
C TYR A 75 -29.02 -22.59 41.19
N TRP A 76 -28.35 -23.75 41.26
CA TRP A 76 -28.08 -24.45 42.54
C TRP A 76 -26.60 -24.49 42.96
N GLY A 77 -25.67 -23.98 42.14
CA GLY A 77 -24.22 -24.07 42.37
C GLY A 77 -23.51 -22.72 42.37
N ARG A 78 -23.92 -21.79 43.24
CA ARG A 78 -23.49 -20.37 43.20
C ARG A 78 -22.00 -20.09 43.37
N THR A 79 -21.18 -21.04 43.85
CA THR A 79 -19.74 -20.77 44.10
C THR A 79 -18.79 -21.76 43.41
N SER A 80 -19.17 -23.03 43.28
CA SER A 80 -18.33 -24.07 42.67
C SER A 80 -18.34 -24.01 41.13
N PHE A 81 -19.48 -23.65 40.53
CA PHE A 81 -19.61 -23.64 39.07
C PHE A 81 -18.77 -22.53 38.43
N TYR A 82 -18.82 -21.31 38.97
CA TYR A 82 -18.02 -20.18 38.47
C TYR A 82 -16.52 -20.41 38.63
N ARG A 83 -16.07 -21.04 39.73
CA ARG A 83 -14.66 -21.42 39.90
C ARG A 83 -14.20 -22.40 38.82
N ASN A 84 -14.99 -23.45 38.56
CA ASN A 84 -14.62 -24.47 37.58
C ASN A 84 -14.72 -23.95 36.14
N ALA A 85 -15.71 -23.10 35.83
CA ALA A 85 -15.83 -22.46 34.53
C ALA A 85 -14.68 -21.47 34.28
N PHE A 86 -14.30 -20.68 35.29
CA PHE A 86 -13.17 -19.77 35.19
C PHE A 86 -11.84 -20.51 35.02
N GLN A 87 -11.61 -21.61 35.74
CA GLN A 87 -10.41 -22.42 35.54
C GLN A 87 -10.39 -23.12 34.18
N LEU A 88 -11.54 -23.54 33.64
CA LEU A 88 -11.62 -24.10 32.30
C LEU A 88 -11.27 -23.05 31.23
N ILE A 89 -11.75 -21.81 31.37
CA ILE A 89 -11.41 -20.71 30.45
C ILE A 89 -9.91 -20.41 30.50
N ILE A 90 -9.30 -20.35 31.68
CA ILE A 90 -7.86 -20.15 31.82
C ILE A 90 -7.08 -21.32 31.18
N ALA A 91 -7.52 -22.57 31.40
CA ALA A 91 -6.88 -23.74 30.80
C ALA A 91 -6.97 -23.74 29.26
N ILE A 92 -8.09 -23.29 28.68
CA ILE A 92 -8.24 -23.15 27.23
C ILE A 92 -7.32 -22.06 26.69
N ILE A 93 -7.20 -20.92 27.39
CA ILE A 93 -6.30 -19.83 27.01
C ILE A 93 -4.84 -20.27 27.08
N THR A 94 -4.43 -21.00 28.12
CA THR A 94 -3.06 -21.48 28.27
C THR A 94 -2.72 -22.58 27.27
N VAL A 95 -3.63 -23.52 26.99
CA VAL A 95 -3.43 -24.53 25.94
C VAL A 95 -3.38 -23.88 24.56
N GLY A 96 -4.23 -22.87 24.29
CA GLY A 96 -4.17 -22.09 23.04
C GLY A 96 -2.84 -21.36 22.87
N ALA A 97 -2.33 -20.74 23.94
CA ALA A 97 -1.03 -20.09 23.95
C ALA A 97 0.14 -21.10 23.75
N LEU A 98 0.03 -22.29 24.36
CA LEU A 98 1.02 -23.37 24.19
C LEU A 98 1.01 -23.92 22.76
N ILE A 99 -0.15 -24.16 22.15
CA ILE A 99 -0.25 -24.60 20.76
C ILE A 99 0.34 -23.53 19.82
N ALA A 100 0.02 -22.26 20.02
CA ALA A 100 0.61 -21.16 19.25
C ALA A 100 2.14 -21.06 19.41
N SER A 101 2.67 -21.44 20.59
CA SER A 101 4.12 -21.49 20.84
C SER A 101 4.83 -22.70 20.20
N ILE A 102 4.10 -23.80 19.95
CA ILE A 102 4.62 -24.98 19.25
C ILE A 102 4.56 -24.75 17.73
N SER A 103 3.50 -24.11 17.22
CA SER A 103 3.37 -23.73 15.80
C SER A 103 4.41 -22.72 15.34
N SER A 104 4.94 -21.89 16.25
CA SER A 104 6.04 -20.96 15.95
C SER A 104 7.44 -21.61 15.98
N ARG A 105 7.56 -22.88 16.42
CA ARG A 105 8.83 -23.63 16.41
C ARG A 105 8.96 -24.64 15.28
N THR A 106 7.87 -25.04 14.62
CA THR A 106 7.91 -25.98 13.49
C THR A 106 8.20 -25.33 12.13
N ALA A 107 8.28 -24.00 12.05
CA ALA A 107 8.58 -23.26 10.82
C ALA A 107 10.09 -23.01 10.59
N ILE A 108 10.99 -23.57 11.42
CA ILE A 108 12.44 -23.31 11.35
C ILE A 108 13.23 -24.51 10.77
N PHE A 109 12.60 -25.67 10.50
CA PHE A 109 13.32 -26.88 10.05
C PHE A 109 12.74 -27.59 8.82
N ALA A 110 12.24 -26.85 7.84
CA ALA A 110 11.85 -27.43 6.55
C ALA A 110 12.18 -26.49 5.38
N GLU A 111 13.47 -26.24 5.18
CA GLU A 111 14.01 -25.81 3.88
C GLU A 111 15.10 -26.80 3.48
N GLU A 112 14.71 -27.91 2.85
CA GLU A 112 15.56 -28.54 1.83
C GLU A 112 14.66 -29.29 0.83
N GLU A 113 15.02 -29.14 -0.45
CA GLU A 113 14.45 -29.72 -1.68
C GLU A 113 13.25 -29.04 -2.39
N GLU A 114 13.64 -28.38 -3.49
CA GLU A 114 12.98 -28.21 -4.80
C GLU A 114 11.69 -27.39 -4.96
N GLY A 115 11.90 -26.18 -5.49
CA GLY A 115 11.22 -25.69 -6.71
C GLY A 115 9.73 -25.34 -6.62
N ILE A 116 9.43 -24.04 -6.46
CA ILE A 116 8.55 -23.22 -7.34
C ILE A 116 8.36 -21.84 -6.71
N VAL A 117 8.53 -20.82 -7.57
CA VAL A 117 8.40 -19.40 -7.28
C VAL A 117 6.95 -19.02 -6.93
N ALA A 118 6.75 -18.45 -5.76
CA ALA A 118 5.61 -17.60 -5.45
C ALA A 118 6.10 -16.39 -4.63
N SER A 119 6.32 -15.28 -5.32
CA SER A 119 6.49 -13.97 -4.70
C SER A 119 5.17 -13.54 -4.09
N SER A 120 5.11 -13.45 -2.77
CA SER A 120 4.16 -12.59 -2.07
C SER A 120 4.93 -12.02 -0.90
N GLY A 121 5.14 -10.70 -0.96
CA GLY A 121 5.81 -9.96 0.09
C GLY A 121 5.19 -10.29 1.43
N ILE A 122 6.03 -10.70 2.36
CA ILE A 122 5.68 -10.89 3.76
C ILE A 122 5.31 -9.50 4.30
N ILE A 123 4.04 -9.16 4.17
CA ILE A 123 3.39 -8.12 4.96
C ILE A 123 3.35 -8.66 6.38
N GLY A 124 3.90 -7.89 7.32
CA GLY A 124 3.90 -8.23 8.73
C GLY A 124 2.48 -8.43 9.23
N ASN A 125 2.10 -9.67 9.50
CA ASN A 125 0.86 -10.03 10.20
C ASN A 125 0.99 -9.90 11.73
N ASN A 126 1.78 -8.94 12.20
CA ASN A 126 1.80 -8.53 13.59
C ASN A 126 1.36 -7.07 13.62
N ASP A 127 0.05 -6.84 13.68
CA ASP A 127 -0.62 -5.99 14.69
C ASP A 127 -2.02 -5.52 14.18
N MET A 128 -2.99 -6.44 14.14
CA MET A 128 -4.35 -6.10 13.69
C MET A 128 -5.18 -5.36 14.76
N PHE A 129 -4.61 -5.08 15.93
CA PHE A 129 -5.33 -4.46 17.06
C PHE A 129 -4.85 -3.06 17.45
N LEU A 130 -3.87 -2.48 16.76
CA LEU A 130 -3.43 -1.09 17.00
C LEU A 130 -3.81 -0.09 15.90
N GLN A 131 -4.48 -0.52 14.84
CA GLN A 131 -4.88 0.36 13.75
C GLN A 131 -6.35 0.76 13.89
N VAL A 132 -6.60 1.79 14.72
CA VAL A 132 -7.86 2.56 14.63
C VAL A 132 -7.77 3.45 13.38
N GLY A 133 -7.86 2.81 12.22
CA GLY A 133 -8.18 3.45 10.95
C GLY A 133 -9.59 3.02 10.57
N THR A 134 -10.47 3.97 10.29
CA THR A 134 -11.81 3.69 9.78
C THR A 134 -11.72 2.85 8.51
N VAL A 135 -12.74 2.03 8.24
CA VAL A 135 -12.86 1.25 6.99
C VAL A 135 -12.69 2.12 5.72
N ASP A 136 -13.02 3.41 5.80
CA ASP A 136 -12.78 4.39 4.74
C ASP A 136 -11.28 4.58 4.42
N ALA A 137 -10.40 4.53 5.44
CA ALA A 137 -8.95 4.66 5.25
C ALA A 137 -8.33 3.45 4.52
N ILE A 138 -8.97 2.28 4.61
CA ILE A 138 -8.54 1.05 3.91
C ILE A 138 -9.00 1.09 2.45
N ALA A 139 -10.19 1.62 2.16
CA ALA A 139 -10.70 1.78 0.81
C ALA A 139 -9.91 2.84 0.00
N GLU A 140 -9.45 3.91 0.66
CA GLU A 140 -8.71 5.00 0.01
C GLU A 140 -7.26 4.63 -0.34
N ALA A 141 -6.68 3.64 0.36
CA ALA A 141 -5.35 3.11 0.09
C ALA A 141 -5.24 2.29 -1.22
N GLN A 142 -6.36 2.03 -1.91
CA GLN A 142 -6.41 1.24 -3.15
C GLN A 142 -6.69 2.06 -4.43
N SER A 143 -6.76 3.39 -4.35
CA SER A 143 -6.99 4.23 -5.53
C SER A 143 -5.72 4.36 -6.39
N THR A 144 -5.73 3.80 -7.59
CA THR A 144 -4.66 3.92 -8.61
C THR A 144 -4.80 5.17 -9.50
N LYS A 145 -5.73 6.08 -9.18
CA LYS A 145 -5.95 7.31 -9.95
C LYS A 145 -4.82 8.29 -9.65
N ALA A 146 -4.07 8.72 -10.67
CA ALA A 146 -3.00 9.72 -10.52
C ALA A 146 -3.46 10.97 -9.76
N ASP A 147 -2.61 11.50 -8.89
CA ASP A 147 -2.92 12.61 -7.97
C ASP A 147 -3.05 13.99 -8.65
N TYR A 148 -3.22 14.02 -9.97
CA TYR A 148 -3.38 15.24 -10.75
C TYR A 148 -4.55 15.14 -11.73
N GLU A 149 -5.27 16.25 -11.91
CA GLU A 149 -6.34 16.34 -12.89
C GLU A 149 -5.85 17.05 -14.16
N ILE A 150 -6.10 16.43 -15.31
CA ILE A 150 -5.89 17.05 -16.62
C ILE A 150 -7.16 17.80 -17.00
N TYR A 151 -7.08 19.12 -17.10
CA TYR A 151 -8.22 19.94 -17.49
C TYR A 151 -8.51 19.79 -18.98
N LYS A 152 -9.78 19.70 -19.33
CA LYS A 152 -10.24 19.73 -20.73
C LYS A 152 -10.67 21.15 -21.08
N TYR A 153 -10.04 21.76 -22.07
CA TYR A 153 -10.40 23.10 -22.54
C TYR A 153 -10.87 23.08 -23.99
N THR A 154 -12.07 23.62 -24.25
CA THR A 154 -12.57 23.80 -25.62
C THR A 154 -12.16 25.16 -26.16
N VAL A 155 -11.37 25.15 -27.23
CA VAL A 155 -10.86 26.35 -27.92
C VAL A 155 -12.01 27.22 -28.40
N LYS A 156 -11.97 28.50 -28.04
CA LYS A 156 -12.92 29.53 -28.47
C LYS A 156 -12.33 30.38 -29.59
N SER A 157 -13.19 31.14 -30.26
CA SER A 157 -12.76 32.10 -31.27
C SER A 157 -11.82 33.14 -30.65
N GLY A 158 -10.65 33.36 -31.26
CA GLY A 158 -9.62 34.28 -30.79
C GLY A 158 -8.62 33.70 -29.78
N ASP A 159 -8.78 32.44 -29.36
CA ASP A 159 -7.81 31.80 -28.47
C ASP A 159 -6.49 31.50 -29.19
N THR A 160 -5.38 31.72 -28.50
CA THR A 160 -4.05 31.26 -28.90
C THR A 160 -3.53 30.28 -27.86
N LEU A 161 -2.58 29.42 -28.24
CA LEU A 161 -1.92 28.56 -27.26
C LEU A 161 -1.28 29.37 -26.13
N SER A 162 -0.73 30.55 -26.42
CA SER A 162 -0.12 31.43 -25.43
C SER A 162 -1.14 32.03 -24.45
N SER A 163 -2.32 32.48 -24.93
CA SER A 163 -3.35 33.05 -24.06
C SER A 163 -3.98 31.99 -23.16
N ILE A 164 -4.18 30.77 -23.69
CA ILE A 164 -4.62 29.62 -22.91
C ILE A 164 -3.55 29.24 -21.88
N ALA A 165 -2.28 29.13 -22.28
CA ALA A 165 -1.17 28.81 -21.39
C ALA A 165 -1.08 29.79 -20.20
N GLN A 166 -1.17 31.09 -20.48
CA GLN A 166 -1.18 32.14 -19.47
C GLN A 166 -2.36 32.01 -18.51
N LYS A 167 -3.57 31.75 -19.04
CA LYS A 167 -4.78 31.57 -18.23
C LYS A 167 -4.67 30.43 -17.23
N TYR A 168 -4.02 29.34 -17.62
CA TYR A 168 -3.84 28.15 -16.79
C TYR A 168 -2.51 28.13 -16.02
N GLY A 169 -1.70 29.18 -16.13
CA GLY A 169 -0.41 29.28 -15.42
C GLY A 169 0.64 28.26 -15.88
N VAL A 170 0.53 27.76 -17.11
CA VAL A 170 1.46 26.77 -17.69
C VAL A 170 2.22 27.33 -18.90
N LYS A 171 3.28 26.66 -19.32
CA LYS A 171 4.04 26.98 -20.53
C LYS A 171 3.24 26.54 -21.75
N GLN A 172 3.32 27.35 -22.82
CA GLN A 172 2.76 27.00 -24.13
C GLN A 172 3.25 25.62 -24.60
N ASP A 173 4.53 25.34 -24.39
CA ASP A 173 5.16 24.08 -24.76
C ASP A 173 4.52 22.87 -24.06
N THR A 174 4.12 23.01 -22.79
CA THR A 174 3.45 21.96 -22.03
C THR A 174 2.10 21.59 -22.63
N ILE A 175 1.29 22.59 -23.01
CA ILE A 175 0.01 22.35 -23.70
C ILE A 175 0.27 21.70 -25.07
N ARG A 176 1.26 22.22 -25.81
CA ARG A 176 1.62 21.70 -27.13
C ARG A 176 1.97 20.21 -27.08
N TRP A 177 2.83 19.82 -26.15
CA TRP A 177 3.25 18.43 -25.94
C TRP A 177 2.09 17.53 -25.51
N ALA A 178 1.25 17.99 -24.58
CA ALA A 178 0.11 17.22 -24.10
C ALA A 178 -0.93 16.91 -25.19
N ASN A 179 -0.96 17.73 -26.24
CA ASN A 179 -1.93 17.63 -27.34
C ASN A 179 -1.32 17.18 -28.67
N ASN A 180 -0.07 16.70 -28.66
CA ASN A 180 0.66 16.28 -29.86
C ASN A 180 0.69 17.35 -30.97
N ILE A 181 0.73 18.63 -30.59
CA ILE A 181 0.81 19.75 -31.54
C ILE A 181 2.29 19.91 -31.93
N PRO A 182 2.66 19.88 -33.22
CA PRO A 182 4.07 20.06 -33.63
C PRO A 182 4.58 21.49 -33.37
N SER A 183 5.86 21.62 -33.00
CA SER A 183 6.51 22.92 -32.88
C SER A 183 6.42 23.71 -34.20
N GLY A 184 5.96 24.97 -34.12
CA GLY A 184 5.79 25.83 -35.29
C GLY A 184 4.45 25.67 -36.03
N ARG A 185 3.55 24.80 -35.56
CA ARG A 185 2.16 24.69 -36.05
C ARG A 185 1.16 24.93 -34.92
N ASP A 186 1.19 26.13 -34.35
CA ASP A 186 0.37 26.54 -33.20
C ASP A 186 -1.07 26.92 -33.58
N THR A 187 -1.56 26.48 -34.75
CA THR A 187 -2.90 26.82 -35.24
C THR A 187 -3.95 25.98 -34.53
N LEU A 188 -4.84 26.65 -33.78
CA LEU A 188 -5.96 26.02 -33.08
C LEU A 188 -7.24 26.13 -33.90
N ARG A 189 -8.10 25.11 -33.83
CA ARG A 189 -9.45 25.14 -34.41
C ARG A 189 -10.47 25.46 -33.33
N VAL A 190 -11.39 26.37 -33.62
CA VAL A 190 -12.53 26.63 -32.71
C VAL A 190 -13.30 25.33 -32.50
N GLY A 191 -13.61 25.00 -31.25
CA GLY A 191 -14.23 23.74 -30.85
C GLY A 191 -13.26 22.59 -30.58
N GLN A 192 -11.96 22.74 -30.88
CA GLN A 192 -10.94 21.74 -30.53
C GLN A 192 -10.84 21.60 -29.01
N VAL A 193 -10.80 20.37 -28.51
CA VAL A 193 -10.59 20.09 -27.09
C VAL A 193 -9.10 19.86 -26.84
N LEU A 194 -8.53 20.60 -25.88
CA LEU A 194 -7.14 20.50 -25.45
C LEU A 194 -7.05 19.91 -24.05
N ASP A 195 -6.10 19.00 -23.86
CA ASP A 195 -5.61 18.52 -22.57
C ASP A 195 -4.66 19.57 -21.99
N ILE A 196 -5.03 20.16 -20.85
CA ILE A 196 -4.23 21.15 -20.16
C ILE A 196 -3.72 20.53 -18.85
N PRO A 197 -2.41 20.21 -18.77
CA PRO A 197 -1.83 19.74 -17.52
C PRO A 197 -1.93 20.80 -16.41
N PRO A 198 -1.96 20.39 -15.13
CA PRO A 198 -2.11 21.31 -14.01
C PRO A 198 -0.84 22.11 -13.69
N MET A 199 0.30 21.72 -14.28
CA MET A 199 1.59 22.36 -14.09
C MET A 199 2.50 22.20 -15.30
N ASN A 200 3.63 22.89 -15.28
CA ASN A 200 4.65 22.77 -16.32
C ASN A 200 5.24 21.36 -16.33
N GLY A 201 5.36 20.77 -17.51
CA GLY A 201 5.92 19.44 -17.68
C GLY A 201 5.62 18.83 -19.04
N VAL A 202 5.88 17.53 -19.14
CA VAL A 202 5.62 16.71 -20.32
C VAL A 202 4.56 15.66 -19.98
N LEU A 203 3.45 15.64 -20.72
CA LEU A 203 2.52 14.52 -20.71
C LEU A 203 3.02 13.48 -21.71
N TYR A 204 3.61 12.40 -21.20
CA TYR A 204 4.21 11.32 -21.98
C TYR A 204 3.24 10.15 -22.12
N THR A 205 3.14 9.57 -23.33
CA THR A 205 2.37 8.33 -23.55
C THR A 205 3.35 7.17 -23.62
N VAL A 206 3.22 6.22 -22.69
CA VAL A 206 4.09 5.06 -22.58
C VAL A 206 3.99 4.21 -23.86
N VAL A 207 5.13 3.86 -24.45
CA VAL A 207 5.19 2.95 -25.60
C VAL A 207 5.67 1.57 -25.18
N ALA A 208 5.41 0.56 -26.00
CA ALA A 208 5.83 -0.81 -25.71
C ALA A 208 7.35 -0.88 -25.49
N GLY A 209 7.76 -1.51 -24.37
CA GLY A 209 9.15 -1.63 -23.97
C GLY A 209 9.72 -0.43 -23.20
N ASP A 210 8.92 0.58 -22.89
CA ASP A 210 9.34 1.63 -21.95
C ASP A 210 9.46 1.10 -20.52
N ASN A 211 10.37 1.73 -19.77
CA ASN A 211 10.45 1.68 -18.32
C ASN A 211 10.81 3.10 -17.84
N LEU A 212 10.74 3.35 -16.53
CA LEU A 212 10.95 4.70 -15.99
C LEU A 212 12.29 5.32 -16.37
N ASP A 213 13.38 4.54 -16.36
CA ASP A 213 14.71 5.02 -16.77
C ASP A 213 14.75 5.45 -18.25
N ARG A 214 14.16 4.66 -19.15
CA ARG A 214 14.05 5.00 -20.58
C ARG A 214 13.20 6.24 -20.80
N ILE A 215 12.10 6.38 -20.05
CA ILE A 215 11.21 7.54 -20.13
C ILE A 215 11.95 8.81 -19.67
N ILE A 216 12.62 8.78 -18.52
CA ILE A 216 13.37 9.92 -17.97
C ILE A 216 14.49 10.35 -18.92
N LYS A 217 15.16 9.41 -19.60
CA LYS A 217 16.21 9.72 -20.59
C LYS A 217 15.69 10.47 -21.82
N LYS A 218 14.42 10.29 -22.20
CA LYS A 218 13.78 10.96 -23.35
C LYS A 218 13.48 12.44 -23.08
N VAL A 219 13.47 12.84 -21.82
CA VAL A 219 13.18 14.21 -21.39
C VAL A 219 14.38 14.83 -20.66
N GLN A 220 14.32 16.14 -20.44
CA GLN A 220 15.28 16.91 -19.64
C GLN A 220 14.57 17.44 -18.40
N GLY A 221 15.29 17.60 -17.29
CA GLY A 221 14.74 18.14 -16.04
C GLY A 221 13.87 17.19 -15.22
N ALA A 222 13.56 16.00 -15.75
CA ALA A 222 12.76 15.00 -15.05
C ALA A 222 13.46 14.47 -13.80
N ASN A 223 12.72 14.43 -12.70
CA ASN A 223 13.12 13.78 -11.47
C ASN A 223 12.32 12.47 -11.33
N GLN A 224 13.01 11.37 -11.05
CA GLN A 224 12.40 10.06 -10.93
C GLN A 224 11.39 9.97 -9.79
N PHE A 225 11.67 10.64 -8.67
CA PHE A 225 10.75 10.67 -7.52
C PHE A 225 9.46 11.40 -7.89
N ASP A 226 9.53 12.57 -8.54
CA ASP A 226 8.33 13.29 -8.96
C ASP A 226 7.51 12.51 -10.00
N LEU A 227 8.17 11.83 -10.95
CA LEU A 227 7.48 10.99 -11.94
C LEU A 227 6.68 9.87 -11.27
N ILE A 228 7.27 9.21 -10.29
CA ILE A 228 6.63 8.10 -9.56
C ILE A 228 5.50 8.63 -8.68
N GLU A 229 5.80 9.66 -7.88
CA GLU A 229 4.90 10.21 -6.88
C GLU A 229 3.64 10.79 -7.52
N LEU A 230 3.80 11.58 -8.58
CA LEU A 230 2.68 12.26 -9.22
C LEU A 230 1.82 11.32 -10.06
N ASN A 231 2.36 10.19 -10.52
CA ASN A 231 1.62 9.21 -11.33
C ASN A 231 1.15 7.99 -10.54
N ASN A 232 1.24 8.04 -9.20
CA ASN A 232 0.83 6.97 -8.29
C ASN A 232 1.40 5.60 -8.67
N LEU A 233 2.67 5.58 -9.07
CA LEU A 233 3.36 4.32 -9.38
C LEU A 233 3.78 3.67 -8.06
N VAL A 234 3.29 2.46 -7.81
CA VAL A 234 3.44 1.78 -6.53
C VAL A 234 4.57 0.76 -6.59
N ALA A 235 5.30 0.61 -5.48
CA ALA A 235 6.29 -0.45 -5.30
C ALA A 235 5.62 -1.85 -5.35
N PRO A 236 6.35 -2.93 -5.74
CA PRO A 236 7.80 -2.99 -5.96
C PRO A 236 8.27 -2.76 -7.39
N ASP A 237 7.39 -2.87 -8.39
CA ASP A 237 7.76 -2.91 -9.81
C ASP A 237 7.64 -1.55 -10.52
N TYR A 238 6.88 -0.62 -9.94
CA TYR A 238 6.58 0.70 -10.55
C TYR A 238 6.20 0.56 -12.02
N SER A 239 5.41 -0.48 -12.33
CA SER A 239 5.20 -0.90 -13.71
C SER A 239 4.42 0.15 -14.49
N VAL A 240 4.80 0.29 -15.75
CA VAL A 240 4.15 1.19 -16.71
C VAL A 240 3.66 0.36 -17.89
N HIS A 241 2.51 0.71 -18.44
CA HIS A 241 1.87 -0.06 -19.51
C HIS A 241 1.80 0.76 -20.78
N ALA A 242 2.01 0.13 -21.94
CA ALA A 242 1.87 0.82 -23.22
C ALA A 242 0.48 1.45 -23.35
N GLY A 243 0.44 2.72 -23.77
CA GLY A 243 -0.77 3.54 -23.82
C GLY A 243 -1.09 4.31 -22.54
N GLN A 244 -0.46 4.00 -21.40
CA GLN A 244 -0.60 4.77 -20.17
C GLN A 244 -0.06 6.19 -20.37
N LYS A 245 -0.84 7.20 -19.95
CA LYS A 245 -0.36 8.59 -19.91
C LYS A 245 0.32 8.84 -18.57
N LEU A 246 1.55 9.34 -18.61
CA LEU A 246 2.34 9.73 -17.45
C LEU A 246 2.68 11.21 -17.57
N PHE A 247 2.39 11.98 -16.54
CA PHE A 247 2.78 13.38 -16.48
C PHE A 247 4.12 13.51 -15.77
N ILE A 248 5.12 14.04 -16.46
CA ILE A 248 6.47 14.24 -15.96
C ILE A 248 6.62 15.73 -15.63
N PRO A 249 6.56 16.12 -14.36
CA PRO A 249 6.60 17.53 -13.98
C PRO A 249 7.96 18.14 -14.23
N ASP A 250 7.97 19.45 -14.55
CA ASP A 250 9.12 20.28 -14.91
C ASP A 250 9.99 19.76 -16.05
N ALA A 251 9.59 18.64 -16.66
CA ALA A 251 10.28 18.06 -17.77
C ALA A 251 10.05 18.88 -19.04
N THR A 252 11.04 18.86 -19.92
CA THR A 252 10.93 19.33 -21.29
C THR A 252 11.36 18.23 -22.24
N TYR A 253 10.75 18.14 -23.42
CA TYR A 253 11.32 17.31 -24.48
C TYR A 253 12.63 17.96 -24.93
N ARG A 254 13.71 17.15 -24.99
CA ARG A 254 15.05 17.64 -25.32
C ARG A 254 15.06 18.25 -26.73
N PRO A 255 15.48 19.52 -26.92
CA PRO A 255 16.18 19.91 -28.13
C PRO A 255 17.58 19.26 -28.10
N PRO A 256 18.15 18.84 -29.24
CA PRO A 256 19.37 18.06 -29.23
C PRO A 256 20.61 18.94 -29.06
N VAL A 257 21.10 19.20 -27.84
CA VAL A 257 22.50 19.69 -27.65
C VAL A 257 23.13 19.34 -26.29
N VAL A 258 24.36 18.82 -26.38
CA VAL A 258 25.56 18.74 -25.49
C VAL A 258 25.38 18.65 -23.96
N ALA A 259 25.95 17.58 -23.38
CA ALA A 259 25.97 17.30 -21.95
C ALA A 259 27.02 18.12 -21.17
N THR A 260 26.67 18.54 -19.97
CA THR A 260 27.65 18.93 -18.93
C THR A 260 27.41 18.04 -17.70
N ARG A 261 28.46 17.33 -17.25
CA ARG A 261 28.44 16.45 -16.08
C ARG A 261 28.90 17.24 -14.85
N THR A 262 28.24 17.03 -13.71
CA THR A 262 28.77 17.42 -12.40
C THR A 262 28.87 16.18 -11.52
N THR A 263 30.07 15.97 -10.98
CA THR A 263 30.41 14.94 -9.98
C THR A 263 30.17 15.48 -8.57
N SER A 264 29.64 14.66 -7.68
CA SER A 264 29.66 14.92 -6.24
C SER A 264 30.19 13.70 -5.50
N SER A 265 31.17 13.96 -4.63
CA SER A 265 31.86 13.01 -3.76
C SER A 265 31.94 13.60 -2.36
N GLY A 266 31.78 12.78 -1.33
CA GLY A 266 32.17 13.12 0.04
C GLY A 266 31.26 12.51 1.09
N GLY A 267 31.70 11.40 1.68
CA GLY A 267 31.06 10.79 2.85
C GLY A 267 31.49 11.45 4.16
N ALA A 268 30.67 11.30 5.20
CA ALA A 268 31.03 11.62 6.56
C ALA A 268 30.48 10.55 7.52
N THR A 269 31.34 10.15 8.45
CA THR A 269 31.13 9.13 9.48
C THR A 269 30.43 9.77 10.69
N TYR A 270 29.43 9.11 11.27
CA TYR A 270 28.65 9.64 12.40
C TYR A 270 28.93 8.89 13.71
N THR A 271 29.26 9.65 14.74
CA THR A 271 29.29 9.23 16.15
C THR A 271 27.92 9.42 16.79
N SER A 272 27.48 8.43 17.57
CA SER A 272 26.18 8.41 18.25
C SER A 272 26.16 9.34 19.46
N THR A 273 25.07 10.07 19.68
CA THR A 273 24.78 10.75 20.95
C THR A 273 23.29 10.76 21.25
N SER A 274 22.98 10.62 22.54
CA SER A 274 21.67 10.42 23.16
C SER A 274 20.75 11.65 23.13
N TYR A 275 19.45 11.37 23.21
CA TYR A 275 18.31 12.26 22.95
C TYR A 275 18.09 13.33 24.03
N ARG A 276 17.97 14.61 23.61
CA ARG A 276 17.38 15.70 24.41
C ARG A 276 16.43 16.53 23.56
N ALA A 277 15.22 16.78 24.08
CA ALA A 277 14.35 17.81 23.53
C ALA A 277 15.06 19.16 23.60
N VAL A 278 15.09 19.89 22.48
CA VAL A 278 15.79 21.18 22.40
C VAL A 278 14.80 22.27 22.80
N SER A 279 15.09 22.99 23.88
CA SER A 279 14.36 24.19 24.28
C SER A 279 14.75 25.35 23.34
N VAL A 280 14.01 25.51 22.24
CA VAL A 280 14.12 26.67 21.35
C VAL A 280 13.13 27.76 21.73
N ALA A 281 13.44 29.01 21.40
CA ALA A 281 12.55 30.14 21.65
C ALA A 281 11.17 29.90 20.98
N PRO A 282 10.06 30.33 21.60
CA PRO A 282 8.73 30.19 21.03
C PRO A 282 8.68 30.73 19.60
N GLY A 283 8.22 29.90 18.67
CA GLY A 283 8.08 30.24 17.25
C GLY A 283 9.30 29.98 16.37
N THR A 284 10.38 29.42 16.92
CA THR A 284 11.54 28.95 16.13
C THR A 284 11.37 27.48 15.72
N PHE A 285 11.92 27.11 14.56
CA PHE A 285 11.93 25.74 14.08
C PHE A 285 13.29 25.06 14.30
N VAL A 286 13.27 23.74 14.46
CA VAL A 286 14.43 22.83 14.51
C VAL A 286 14.41 21.88 13.32
N ASN A 287 15.56 21.27 13.04
CA ASN A 287 15.68 20.27 11.97
C ASN A 287 14.89 19.00 12.29
N PRO A 288 13.87 18.64 11.48
CA PRO A 288 13.09 17.42 11.68
C PRO A 288 13.89 16.12 11.61
N MET A 289 15.04 16.14 10.93
CA MET A 289 15.93 15.00 10.74
C MET A 289 17.10 14.99 11.73
N GLN A 290 17.13 15.88 12.74
CA GLN A 290 18.25 15.99 13.68
C GLN A 290 18.51 14.69 14.48
N GLN A 291 17.51 13.81 14.60
CA GLN A 291 17.65 12.50 15.27
C GLN A 291 17.99 11.35 14.31
N CYS A 292 18.07 11.60 13.01
CA CYS A 292 18.45 10.60 12.01
C CYS A 292 19.96 10.44 11.85
N GLY A 293 20.77 11.28 12.52
CA GLY A 293 22.23 11.25 12.36
C GLY A 293 22.68 11.78 11.00
N GLY A 294 21.89 12.66 10.38
CA GLY A 294 22.13 13.22 9.06
C GLY A 294 21.01 12.93 8.08
N TYR A 295 21.14 13.47 6.87
CA TYR A 295 20.24 13.22 5.75
C TYR A 295 20.96 13.57 4.44
N ARG A 296 20.46 13.03 3.33
CA ARG A 296 20.84 13.44 1.97
C ARG A 296 19.73 14.31 1.39
N PHE A 297 20.05 15.52 0.97
CA PHE A 297 19.11 16.34 0.23
C PHE A 297 18.82 15.72 -1.14
N LEU A 298 17.55 15.40 -1.42
CA LEU A 298 17.14 14.75 -2.67
C LEU A 298 16.55 15.76 -3.67
N ARG A 299 15.59 16.55 -3.23
CA ARG A 299 14.86 17.54 -4.05
C ARG A 299 14.31 18.66 -3.18
N GLY A 300 14.28 19.87 -3.72
CA GLY A 300 13.81 21.08 -3.03
C GLY A 300 12.43 21.52 -3.49
N TYR A 301 11.93 22.58 -2.85
CA TYR A 301 10.64 23.16 -3.17
C TYR A 301 10.61 23.74 -4.58
N ARG A 302 9.55 23.42 -5.32
CA ARG A 302 9.20 23.98 -6.63
C ARG A 302 7.70 23.81 -6.87
N TYR A 303 7.19 24.43 -7.94
CA TYR A 303 5.76 24.40 -8.23
C TYR A 303 5.18 22.97 -8.36
N SER A 304 5.99 22.02 -8.86
CA SER A 304 5.61 20.61 -8.98
C SER A 304 5.87 19.74 -7.75
N HIS A 305 6.63 20.26 -6.79
CA HIS A 305 7.10 19.54 -5.62
C HIS A 305 7.05 20.49 -4.43
N THR A 306 5.91 20.51 -3.75
CA THR A 306 5.54 21.53 -2.76
C THR A 306 6.15 21.30 -1.38
N GLY A 307 7.37 20.79 -1.34
CA GLY A 307 8.09 20.46 -0.11
C GLY A 307 9.58 20.24 -0.38
N VAL A 308 10.27 19.74 0.63
CA VAL A 308 11.68 19.36 0.55
C VAL A 308 11.84 17.90 0.94
N ASP A 309 12.70 17.20 0.23
CA ASP A 309 12.92 15.78 0.45
C ASP A 309 14.29 15.51 1.03
N LEU A 310 14.27 14.85 2.19
CA LEU A 310 15.44 14.53 2.98
C LEU A 310 15.54 13.00 3.10
N GLY A 311 16.44 12.40 2.32
CA GLY A 311 16.64 10.97 2.25
C GLY A 311 17.51 10.43 3.39
N HIS A 312 17.09 9.33 4.00
CA HIS A 312 17.89 8.57 4.97
C HIS A 312 17.36 7.13 5.07
N SER A 313 18.09 6.19 5.67
CA SER A 313 17.57 4.84 5.93
C SER A 313 16.30 4.88 6.81
N SER A 314 15.32 4.01 6.49
CA SER A 314 14.07 3.87 7.24
C SER A 314 14.30 3.59 8.73
N GLY A 315 13.34 4.00 9.55
CA GLY A 315 13.27 3.67 10.97
C GLY A 315 13.81 4.74 11.91
N CYS A 316 14.55 5.75 11.42
CA CYS A 316 14.96 6.88 12.26
C CYS A 316 13.77 7.75 12.66
N TRP A 317 13.85 8.41 13.82
CA TRP A 317 12.78 9.27 14.32
C TRP A 317 12.81 10.64 13.64
N ILE A 318 11.73 10.97 12.93
CA ILE A 318 11.42 12.34 12.53
C ILE A 318 10.86 13.05 13.77
N VAL A 319 11.29 14.29 13.98
CA VAL A 319 10.82 15.13 15.09
C VAL A 319 9.96 16.29 14.61
N ALA A 320 9.10 16.79 15.48
CA ALA A 320 8.36 18.03 15.25
C ALA A 320 9.34 19.20 15.07
N ALA A 321 9.21 19.92 13.95
CA ALA A 321 10.04 21.10 13.68
C ALA A 321 9.80 22.18 14.74
N GLY A 322 8.58 22.32 15.24
CA GLY A 322 8.19 23.37 16.18
C GLY A 322 7.14 22.88 17.16
N ALA A 323 6.94 23.65 18.23
CA ALA A 323 5.84 23.40 19.16
C ALA A 323 4.48 23.66 18.48
N GLY A 324 3.46 22.89 18.85
CA GLY A 324 2.14 23.02 18.26
C GLY A 324 1.19 21.90 18.63
N THR A 325 0.10 21.79 17.89
CA THR A 325 -0.91 20.73 18.03
C THR A 325 -0.90 19.83 16.79
N ILE A 326 -0.84 18.52 16.99
CA ILE A 326 -0.99 17.53 15.93
C ILE A 326 -2.41 17.63 15.37
N THR A 327 -2.54 17.97 14.09
CA THR A 327 -3.83 18.01 13.38
C THR A 327 -4.15 16.68 12.70
N LYS A 328 -3.11 15.90 12.36
CA LYS A 328 -3.23 14.55 11.80
C LYS A 328 -2.03 13.71 12.22
N ALA A 329 -2.26 12.48 12.65
CA ALA A 329 -1.27 11.43 12.77
C ALA A 329 -1.93 10.12 12.32
N GLY A 330 -1.47 9.56 11.20
CA GLY A 330 -2.04 8.36 10.60
C GLY A 330 -1.86 8.32 9.10
N TRP A 331 -2.68 7.52 8.41
CA TRP A 331 -2.66 7.48 6.94
C TRP A 331 -3.25 8.76 6.32
N CYS A 332 -2.58 9.25 5.29
CA CYS A 332 -2.92 10.46 4.55
C CYS A 332 -3.04 10.10 3.06
N ALA A 333 -4.15 10.50 2.44
CA ALA A 333 -4.47 10.21 1.05
C ALA A 333 -3.57 10.98 0.07
N GLY A 334 -3.74 10.78 -1.24
CA GLY A 334 -2.97 11.52 -2.27
C GLY A 334 -1.47 11.23 -2.21
N GLY A 335 -1.10 9.95 -2.11
CA GLY A 335 0.30 9.52 -2.15
C GLY A 335 1.15 9.82 -0.91
N MET A 336 0.61 10.54 0.08
CA MET A 336 1.38 10.97 1.26
C MET A 336 1.78 9.82 2.20
N GLY A 337 1.03 8.71 2.20
CA GLY A 337 1.28 7.56 3.07
C GLY A 337 1.03 7.88 4.54
N TYR A 338 1.79 7.26 5.44
CA TYR A 338 1.74 7.62 6.86
C TYR A 338 2.34 9.00 7.07
N CYS A 339 1.53 9.91 7.59
CA CYS A 339 1.92 11.30 7.75
C CYS A 339 1.57 11.86 9.14
N VAL A 340 2.30 12.90 9.52
CA VAL A 340 1.96 13.76 10.65
C VAL A 340 1.80 15.19 10.12
N ALA A 341 0.72 15.86 10.51
CA ALA A 341 0.54 17.30 10.29
C ALA A 341 0.47 18.01 11.63
N ILE A 342 1.13 19.17 11.73
CA ILE A 342 1.21 19.97 12.95
C ILE A 342 0.81 21.39 12.62
N ARG A 343 -0.15 21.94 13.37
CA ARG A 343 -0.41 23.37 13.40
C ARG A 343 0.40 23.98 14.53
N HIS A 344 1.32 24.87 14.18
CA HIS A 344 2.26 25.47 15.13
C HIS A 344 1.70 26.73 15.79
N ASP A 345 2.23 27.03 16.97
CA ASP A 345 1.83 28.21 17.74
C ASP A 345 2.21 29.54 17.06
N ASN A 346 3.20 29.51 16.15
CA ASN A 346 3.63 30.67 15.34
C ASN A 346 2.76 30.88 14.08
N GLY A 347 1.67 30.13 13.93
CA GLY A 347 0.72 30.28 12.82
C GLY A 347 1.04 29.47 11.56
N TYR A 348 2.22 28.84 11.46
CA TYR A 348 2.55 27.93 10.36
C TYR A 348 1.95 26.53 10.58
N SER A 349 1.83 25.77 9.50
CA SER A 349 1.57 24.34 9.55
C SER A 349 2.69 23.57 8.86
N THR A 350 3.10 22.44 9.43
CA THR A 350 4.04 21.50 8.79
C THR A 350 3.39 20.16 8.54
N LEU A 351 3.88 19.46 7.52
CA LEU A 351 3.42 18.13 7.12
C LEU A 351 4.64 17.26 6.82
N TYR A 352 4.69 16.12 7.48
CA TYR A 352 5.74 15.11 7.40
C TYR A 352 5.16 13.85 6.76
N MET A 353 5.58 13.51 5.55
CA MET A 353 5.00 12.40 4.79
C MET A 353 5.93 11.17 4.71
N HIS A 354 5.42 10.10 4.08
CA HIS A 354 6.13 8.85 3.78
C HIS A 354 6.70 8.11 4.98
N GLY A 355 6.13 8.28 6.18
CA GLY A 355 6.59 7.59 7.37
C GLY A 355 6.42 6.06 7.31
N ALA A 356 7.06 5.35 8.24
CA ALA A 356 7.00 3.88 8.33
C ALA A 356 5.75 3.34 9.05
N GLY A 357 4.84 4.21 9.51
CA GLY A 357 3.63 3.82 10.24
C GLY A 357 3.80 3.65 11.75
N LYS A 358 5.00 3.88 12.29
CA LYS A 358 5.23 3.93 13.74
C LYS A 358 5.21 5.38 14.24
N PHE A 359 4.20 5.71 15.03
CA PHE A 359 3.97 7.04 15.58
C PHE A 359 4.37 7.12 17.06
N ALA A 360 4.90 8.27 17.48
CA ALA A 360 5.14 8.61 18.88
C ALA A 360 4.07 9.58 19.43
N VAL A 361 3.12 9.98 18.59
CA VAL A 361 2.10 10.98 18.87
C VAL A 361 0.75 10.58 18.28
N GLN A 362 -0.32 11.25 18.73
CA GLN A 362 -1.68 11.07 18.22
C GLN A 362 -2.34 12.42 17.86
N SER A 363 -3.38 12.38 17.03
CA SER A 363 -4.14 13.58 16.63
C SER A 363 -4.71 14.30 17.87
N GLY A 364 -4.65 15.64 17.87
CA GLY A 364 -5.06 16.49 18.99
C GLY A 364 -3.99 16.70 20.06
N GLN A 365 -2.91 15.92 20.06
CA GLN A 365 -1.82 16.05 21.04
C GLN A 365 -1.04 17.37 20.85
N ARG A 366 -0.68 18.03 21.96
CA ARG A 366 0.32 19.10 22.00
C ARG A 366 1.73 18.50 21.96
N VAL A 367 2.61 19.07 21.15
CA VAL A 367 4.01 18.65 21.03
C VAL A 367 4.96 19.83 21.19
N SER A 368 6.17 19.53 21.64
CA SER A 368 7.30 20.47 21.67
C SER A 368 8.18 20.34 20.44
N ALA A 369 8.92 21.38 20.09
CA ALA A 369 9.96 21.30 19.06
C ALA A 369 11.00 20.22 19.42
N GLY A 370 11.40 19.41 18.44
CA GLY A 370 12.35 18.32 18.63
C GLY A 370 11.76 17.05 19.27
N GLN A 371 10.46 17.03 19.60
CA GLN A 371 9.78 15.84 20.08
C GLN A 371 9.61 14.83 18.93
N PRO A 372 9.94 13.53 19.12
CA PRO A 372 9.67 12.48 18.13
C PRO A 372 8.19 12.41 17.76
N ILE A 373 7.88 12.23 16.47
CA ILE A 373 6.51 12.17 15.97
C ILE A 373 6.22 10.90 15.15
N LEU A 374 7.12 10.54 14.25
CA LEU A 374 6.92 9.51 13.23
C LEU A 374 8.28 8.93 12.85
N THR A 375 8.38 7.63 12.64
CA THR A 375 9.60 7.06 12.05
C THR A 375 9.62 7.26 10.54
N LEU A 376 10.78 7.62 9.99
CA LEU A 376 11.03 7.70 8.55
C LEU A 376 10.75 6.35 7.88
N GLY A 377 10.09 6.37 6.74
CA GLY A 377 9.83 5.14 5.98
C GLY A 377 9.73 5.43 4.50
N CYS A 378 8.95 4.59 3.83
CA CYS A 378 8.60 4.77 2.43
C CYS A 378 7.21 4.20 2.19
N THR A 379 6.19 4.95 2.62
CA THR A 379 4.77 4.59 2.40
C THR A 379 4.07 5.64 1.56
N GLY A 380 2.93 5.26 0.96
CA GLY A 380 2.32 6.06 -0.11
C GLY A 380 3.12 5.97 -1.40
N ASN A 381 3.14 7.05 -2.19
CA ASN A 381 3.85 7.09 -3.46
C ASN A 381 5.32 7.46 -3.20
N CYS A 382 6.09 6.48 -2.70
CA CYS A 382 7.48 6.67 -2.32
C CYS A 382 8.39 5.70 -3.09
N TYR A 383 9.45 6.23 -3.70
CA TYR A 383 10.44 5.44 -4.47
C TYR A 383 11.56 4.86 -3.60
N GLY A 384 11.93 5.56 -2.53
CA GLY A 384 12.93 5.12 -1.56
C GLY A 384 12.85 5.95 -0.28
N PRO A 385 13.33 5.45 0.87
CA PRO A 385 13.10 6.09 2.16
C PRO A 385 13.55 7.56 2.24
N HIS A 386 12.60 8.46 2.49
CA HIS A 386 12.83 9.89 2.63
C HIS A 386 11.69 10.58 3.39
N LEU A 387 11.98 11.75 3.94
CA LEU A 387 10.99 12.66 4.51
C LEU A 387 10.65 13.69 3.45
N HIS A 388 9.41 13.72 2.99
CA HIS A 388 8.85 14.88 2.31
C HIS A 388 8.28 15.84 3.37
N LEU A 389 8.91 17.01 3.50
CA LEU A 389 8.54 18.06 4.45
C LEU A 389 7.86 19.21 3.70
N SER A 390 6.59 19.45 4.00
CA SER A 390 5.81 20.58 3.49
C SER A 390 5.62 21.64 4.59
N LEU A 391 5.54 22.91 4.20
CA LEU A 391 5.27 24.06 5.06
C LEU A 391 4.16 24.91 4.45
N ALA A 392 3.23 25.39 5.27
CA ALA A 392 2.17 26.29 4.85
C ALA A 392 1.96 27.43 5.86
N PRO A 393 1.64 28.65 5.41
CA PRO A 393 1.29 29.77 6.28
C PRO A 393 -0.10 29.55 6.91
N SER A 394 -0.46 30.44 7.85
CA SER A 394 -1.76 30.37 8.53
C SER A 394 -2.94 30.45 7.56
N GLY A 395 -3.98 29.66 7.81
CA GLY A 395 -5.19 29.63 7.00
C GLY A 395 -5.14 28.71 5.78
N VAL A 396 -3.99 28.13 5.45
CA VAL A 396 -3.88 27.11 4.39
C VAL A 396 -4.06 25.72 5.00
N ASP A 397 -5.01 24.94 4.47
CA ASP A 397 -5.14 23.53 4.82
C ASP A 397 -4.04 22.71 4.14
N ILE A 398 -3.03 22.34 4.93
CA ILE A 398 -1.85 21.65 4.44
C ILE A 398 -2.14 20.22 3.97
N LEU A 399 -3.25 19.59 4.40
CA LEU A 399 -3.59 18.21 4.03
C LEU A 399 -4.30 18.10 2.70
N SER A 400 -5.09 19.10 2.31
CA SER A 400 -5.91 19.07 1.08
C SER A 400 -5.40 19.97 -0.04
N SER A 401 -4.57 20.97 0.28
CA SER A 401 -4.09 21.95 -0.69
C SER A 401 -2.58 21.83 -0.93
N TYR A 402 -2.20 21.47 -2.16
CA TYR A 402 -0.86 21.71 -2.69
C TYR A 402 -0.62 23.22 -2.90
N HIS A 403 -1.68 23.96 -3.21
CA HIS A 403 -1.66 25.41 -3.37
C HIS A 403 -1.51 26.12 -2.02
N GLY A 404 -0.69 27.18 -1.98
CA GLY A 404 -0.45 27.97 -0.78
C GLY A 404 0.62 27.40 0.17
N ARG A 405 1.16 26.20 -0.10
CA ARG A 405 2.42 25.77 0.52
C ARG A 405 3.55 26.70 0.09
N ILE A 406 4.56 26.81 0.94
CA ILE A 406 5.72 27.69 0.71
C ILE A 406 7.01 26.90 0.89
N ASN A 407 8.10 27.44 0.36
CA ASN A 407 9.41 26.82 0.48
C ASN A 407 9.82 26.69 1.95
N PRO A 408 10.06 25.46 2.46
CA PRO A 408 10.60 25.28 3.80
C PRO A 408 12.02 25.87 3.95
N ALA A 409 12.77 25.97 2.84
CA ALA A 409 14.12 26.54 2.80
C ALA A 409 14.09 28.01 3.22
N GLY A 410 14.64 28.30 4.40
CA GLY A 410 14.70 29.65 4.97
C GLY A 410 13.77 29.89 6.16
N VAL A 411 12.88 28.93 6.47
CA VAL A 411 12.02 28.98 7.67
C VAL A 411 12.34 27.84 8.62
N ILE A 412 12.46 26.62 8.10
CA ILE A 412 12.85 25.45 8.88
C ILE A 412 14.32 25.16 8.58
N PRO A 413 15.21 25.10 9.59
CA PRO A 413 16.55 24.62 9.36
C PRO A 413 16.47 23.14 9.03
N TYR A 414 17.10 22.69 7.95
CA TYR A 414 17.33 21.28 7.71
C TYR A 414 18.73 21.14 7.16
#